data_AF-A0A165LCX3-F1
#
_entry.id   AF-A0A165LCX3-F1
#
_cell.length_a   1.000
_cell.length_b   1.000
_cell.length_c   1.000
_cell.angle_alpha   90.00
_cell.angle_beta   90.00
_cell.angle_gamma   90.00
#
_symmetry.space_group_name_H-M   'P 1'
#
loop_
_entity.id
_entity.type
_entity.pdbx_description
1 polymer ?
#
loop_
_entity_poly.entity_id
_entity_poly.type
_entity_poly.pdbx_seq_one_letter_code
_entity_poly.pdbx_strand_id
1 'polypeptide(L)'
;MKIIINDREHDAETGERLIDVARSGHAHIGYFCGGNAICQTCYVKVLEGAELLSAPGEPEKAMLSERLLAEGNRMACLATIEKPGTIRVLSAVEEVKRMAETDPLQLPAYSAKMGWEALVAFPSTIAMQFERTREGHLDAPGILRDMAGALLGAFELALALLFGSKAGKEPAGDCCNADKAEGCSCSSTNGHGVRRAA
;
A
#
# COMPACT_ATOMS: atom_id res chain seq x y z
N MET A 1 13.25 14.73 11.46
CA MET A 1 12.58 16.02 11.15
C MET A 1 11.19 16.00 11.74
N LYS A 2 10.51 17.16 11.82
CA LYS A 2 9.15 17.24 12.35
C LYS A 2 8.16 17.45 11.21
N ILE A 3 7.08 16.70 11.23
CA ILE A 3 5.91 16.96 10.38
C ILE A 3 4.69 17.21 11.26
N ILE A 4 3.74 17.97 10.75
CA ILE A 4 2.53 18.36 11.47
C ILE A 4 1.35 17.66 10.80
N ILE A 5 0.70 16.74 11.52
CA ILE A 5 -0.50 16.03 11.07
C ILE A 5 -1.64 16.44 11.98
N ASN A 6 -2.71 17.03 11.43
CA ASN A 6 -3.87 17.49 12.21
C ASN A 6 -3.47 18.37 13.42
N ASP A 7 -2.57 19.34 13.17
CA ASP A 7 -1.99 20.26 14.17
C ASP A 7 -1.16 19.62 15.29
N ARG A 8 -0.74 18.35 15.13
CA ARG A 8 0.16 17.67 16.06
C ARG A 8 1.50 17.39 15.40
N GLU A 9 2.58 17.63 16.13
CA GLU A 9 3.94 17.34 15.67
C GLU A 9 4.25 15.85 15.81
N HIS A 10 4.91 15.31 14.80
CA HIS A 10 5.39 13.93 14.76
C HIS A 10 6.81 13.88 14.23
N ASP A 11 7.63 13.02 14.83
CA ASP A 11 8.97 12.73 14.34
C ASP A 11 8.89 11.90 13.05
N ALA A 12 9.68 12.28 12.06
CA ALA A 12 9.74 11.65 10.76
C ALA A 12 11.17 11.65 10.20
N GLU A 13 11.43 10.75 9.27
CA GLU A 13 12.68 10.62 8.53
C GLU A 13 12.43 10.66 7.02
N THR A 14 13.42 11.13 6.27
CA THR A 14 13.39 11.05 4.80
C THR A 14 13.37 9.58 4.38
N GLY A 15 12.51 9.23 3.42
CA GLY A 15 12.25 7.87 2.98
C GLY A 15 10.99 7.26 3.59
N GLU A 16 10.46 7.83 4.68
CA GLU A 16 9.18 7.41 5.24
C GLU A 16 8.00 7.91 4.41
N ARG A 17 6.91 7.14 4.39
CA ARG A 17 5.64 7.60 3.83
C ARG A 17 4.87 8.35 4.90
N LEU A 18 4.06 9.33 4.49
CA LEU A 18 3.23 10.10 5.43
C LEU A 18 2.33 9.20 6.29
N ILE A 19 1.83 8.09 5.74
CA ILE A 19 1.02 7.14 6.51
C ILE A 19 1.81 6.39 7.58
N ASP A 20 3.09 6.12 7.35
CA ASP A 20 3.92 5.36 8.29
C ASP A 20 4.21 6.24 9.52
N VAL A 21 4.52 7.52 9.30
CA VAL A 21 4.68 8.53 10.35
C VAL A 21 3.37 8.72 11.14
N ALA A 22 2.23 8.81 10.45
CA ALA A 22 0.95 8.93 11.11
C ALA A 22 0.64 7.73 12.02
N ARG A 23 1.01 6.51 11.58
CA ARG A 23 0.81 5.29 12.36
C ARG A 23 1.72 5.20 13.58
N SER A 24 3.01 5.51 13.42
CA SER A 24 3.96 5.54 14.54
C SER A 24 3.63 6.64 15.55
N GLY A 25 3.16 7.79 15.07
CA GLY A 25 2.76 8.95 15.87
C GLY A 25 1.32 8.92 16.38
N HIS A 26 0.55 7.86 16.12
CA HIS A 26 -0.88 7.75 16.47
C HIS A 26 -1.75 8.92 15.98
N ALA A 27 -1.40 9.49 14.82
CA ALA A 27 -2.18 10.53 14.16
C ALA A 27 -3.34 9.92 13.35
N HIS A 28 -4.49 10.59 13.36
CA HIS A 28 -5.68 10.11 12.66
C HIS A 28 -5.60 10.36 11.15
N ILE A 29 -5.06 9.39 10.41
CA ILE A 29 -5.20 9.23 8.98
C ILE A 29 -5.77 7.84 8.70
N GLY A 30 -6.79 7.74 7.84
CA GLY A 30 -7.39 6.45 7.52
C GLY A 30 -6.40 5.51 6.81
N TYR A 31 -6.53 4.22 7.06
CA TYR A 31 -5.70 3.20 6.44
C TYR A 31 -6.46 1.89 6.40
N PHE A 32 -6.75 1.42 5.19
CA PHE A 32 -7.51 0.17 5.00
C PHE A 32 -6.74 -0.83 4.14
N CYS A 33 -6.29 -0.42 2.95
CA CYS A 33 -5.72 -1.34 1.96
C CYS A 33 -4.23 -1.68 2.13
N GLY A 34 -3.61 -1.35 3.26
CA GLY A 34 -2.18 -1.65 3.43
C GLY A 34 -1.21 -0.66 2.76
N GLY A 35 -1.73 0.41 2.13
CA GLY A 35 -0.94 1.32 1.31
C GLY A 35 -0.68 0.80 -0.10
N ASN A 36 -1.55 -0.07 -0.60
CA ASN A 36 -1.44 -0.69 -1.91
C ASN A 36 -2.22 0.04 -3.00
N ALA A 37 -2.65 1.29 -2.82
CA ALA A 37 -3.44 2.03 -3.82
C ALA A 37 -4.74 1.31 -4.26
N ILE A 38 -5.47 0.67 -3.34
CA ILE A 38 -6.77 0.01 -3.62
C ILE A 38 -7.94 0.86 -3.12
N CYS A 39 -7.75 1.61 -2.04
CA CYS A 39 -8.78 2.46 -1.44
C CYS A 39 -8.30 3.91 -1.31
N GLN A 40 -9.21 4.83 -1.03
CA GLN A 40 -8.93 6.26 -0.81
C GLN A 40 -8.99 6.68 0.68
N THR A 41 -8.90 5.76 1.64
CA THR A 41 -9.07 6.10 3.07
C THR A 41 -7.92 6.91 3.68
N CYS A 42 -6.72 6.85 3.10
CA CYS A 42 -5.54 7.61 3.53
C CYS A 42 -5.44 9.00 2.91
N TYR A 43 -6.58 9.55 2.50
CA TYR A 43 -6.69 10.85 1.88
C TYR A 43 -6.22 11.96 2.83
N VAL A 44 -5.31 12.79 2.35
CA VAL A 44 -4.83 13.97 3.07
C VAL A 44 -4.74 15.15 2.13
N LYS A 45 -4.80 16.35 2.70
CA LYS A 45 -4.48 17.60 2.04
C LYS A 45 -3.17 18.14 2.56
N VAL A 46 -2.22 18.38 1.68
CA VAL A 46 -0.93 19.00 2.01
C VAL A 46 -1.14 20.51 2.05
N LEU A 47 -0.95 21.09 3.24
CA LEU A 47 -1.09 22.53 3.50
C LEU A 47 0.25 23.26 3.31
N GLU A 48 1.37 22.58 3.56
CA GLU A 48 2.74 23.10 3.46
C GLU A 48 3.71 21.95 3.17
N GLY A 49 4.78 22.23 2.39
CA GLY A 49 5.87 21.28 2.16
C GLY A 49 5.60 20.23 1.08
N ALA A 50 4.76 20.54 0.08
CA ALA A 50 4.46 19.60 -1.02
C ALA A 50 5.71 19.26 -1.85
N GLU A 51 6.63 20.19 -2.00
CA GLU A 51 7.92 20.07 -2.70
C GLU A 51 8.96 19.19 -1.97
N LEU A 52 8.68 18.87 -0.71
CA LEU A 52 9.47 17.96 0.13
C LEU A 52 9.01 16.51 -0.02
N LEU A 53 7.85 16.29 -0.63
CA LEU A 53 7.27 14.98 -0.90
C LEU A 53 7.61 14.50 -2.31
N SER A 54 7.56 13.18 -2.51
CA SER A 54 7.61 12.58 -3.82
C SER A 54 6.50 13.11 -4.72
N ALA A 55 6.81 13.28 -6.00
CA ALA A 55 5.80 13.60 -6.99
C ALA A 55 4.72 12.51 -7.03
N PRO A 56 3.46 12.83 -7.37
CA PRO A 56 2.43 11.82 -7.53
C PRO A 56 2.85 10.79 -8.58
N GLY A 57 2.89 9.52 -8.18
CA GLY A 57 3.14 8.40 -9.09
C GLY A 57 1.87 7.99 -9.85
N GLU A 58 2.02 7.12 -10.85
CA GLU A 58 0.89 6.62 -11.64
C GLU A 58 -0.26 6.03 -10.80
N PRO A 59 0.01 5.22 -9.74
CA PRO A 59 -1.08 4.71 -8.90
C PRO A 59 -1.82 5.81 -8.14
N GLU A 60 -1.15 6.89 -7.77
CA GLU A 60 -1.77 8.02 -7.10
C GLU A 60 -2.62 8.84 -8.07
N LYS A 61 -2.11 9.09 -9.29
CA LYS A 61 -2.83 9.79 -10.36
C LYS A 61 -4.04 9.01 -10.87
N ALA A 62 -3.99 7.69 -10.85
CA ALA A 62 -5.16 6.87 -11.20
C ALA A 62 -6.30 7.02 -10.17
N MET A 63 -5.94 7.23 -8.90
CA MET A 63 -6.85 7.31 -7.75
C MET A 63 -7.39 8.71 -7.49
N LEU A 64 -6.72 9.77 -7.93
CA LEU A 64 -7.10 11.17 -7.68
C LEU A 64 -7.27 11.90 -9.00
N SER A 65 -8.33 12.70 -9.12
CA SER A 65 -8.46 13.59 -10.27
C SER A 65 -7.36 14.66 -10.28
N GLU A 66 -7.06 15.19 -11.45
CA GLU A 66 -6.07 16.27 -11.60
C GLU A 66 -6.41 17.49 -10.75
N ARG A 67 -7.71 17.82 -10.63
CA ARG A 67 -8.15 18.93 -9.80
C ARG A 67 -7.86 18.70 -8.32
N LEU A 68 -8.10 17.50 -7.80
CA LEU A 68 -7.78 17.19 -6.42
C LEU A 68 -6.28 17.24 -6.16
N LEU A 69 -5.46 16.71 -7.08
CA LEU A 69 -4.00 16.81 -6.99
C LEU A 69 -3.53 18.27 -6.99
N ALA A 70 -4.09 19.12 -7.86
CA ALA A 70 -3.77 20.54 -7.93
C ALA A 70 -4.16 21.33 -6.66
N GLU A 71 -5.20 20.89 -5.97
CA GLU A 71 -5.63 21.45 -4.67
C GLU A 71 -4.79 20.95 -3.49
N GLY A 72 -3.72 20.18 -3.74
CA GLY A 72 -2.81 19.66 -2.73
C GLY A 72 -3.27 18.36 -2.08
N ASN A 73 -4.30 17.70 -2.61
CA ASN A 73 -4.73 16.41 -2.09
C ASN A 73 -3.77 15.31 -2.53
N ARG A 74 -3.45 14.42 -1.59
CA ARG A 74 -2.51 13.32 -1.75
C ARG A 74 -3.04 12.06 -1.07
N MET A 75 -2.52 10.94 -1.53
CA MET A 75 -2.66 9.65 -0.87
C MET A 75 -1.49 9.49 0.10
N ALA A 76 -1.72 9.64 1.41
CA ALA A 76 -0.64 9.59 2.41
C ALA A 76 0.17 8.27 2.38
N CYS A 77 -0.43 7.18 1.88
CA CYS A 77 0.24 5.91 1.73
C CYS A 77 1.13 5.77 0.48
N LEU A 78 1.12 6.74 -0.42
CA LEU A 78 1.93 6.81 -1.64
C LEU A 78 2.89 8.01 -1.63
N ALA A 79 2.60 9.04 -0.85
CA ALA A 79 3.47 10.20 -0.65
C ALA A 79 4.63 9.87 0.29
N THR A 80 5.85 9.91 -0.25
CA THR A 80 7.11 9.66 0.48
C THR A 80 7.81 10.98 0.79
N ILE A 81 8.41 11.12 1.97
CA ILE A 81 9.20 12.28 2.35
C ILE A 81 10.57 12.17 1.67
N GLU A 82 10.89 13.05 0.73
CA GLU A 82 12.15 13.00 -0.02
C GLU A 82 13.21 13.97 0.51
N LYS A 83 12.77 15.09 1.11
CA LYS A 83 13.67 16.16 1.56
C LYS A 83 13.34 16.60 2.99
N PRO A 84 14.35 17.04 3.76
CA PRO A 84 14.13 17.62 5.07
C PRO A 84 13.40 18.97 4.96
N GLY A 85 12.54 19.26 5.94
CA GLY A 85 11.84 20.55 6.06
C GLY A 85 10.59 20.44 6.93
N THR A 86 9.67 21.39 6.80
CA THR A 86 8.37 21.36 7.49
C THR A 86 7.30 20.90 6.53
N ILE A 87 6.57 19.85 6.90
CA ILE A 87 5.41 19.37 6.13
C ILE A 87 4.19 19.48 7.02
N ARG A 88 3.11 20.10 6.52
CA ARG A 88 1.82 20.18 7.21
C ARG A 88 0.77 19.47 6.39
N VAL A 89 0.07 18.52 7.01
CA VAL A 89 -1.02 17.80 6.36
C VAL A 89 -2.27 17.75 7.24
N LEU A 90 -3.41 17.72 6.57
CA LEU A 90 -4.72 17.59 7.18
C LEU A 90 -5.40 16.32 6.65
N SER A 91 -5.88 15.46 7.53
CA SER A 91 -6.67 14.30 7.09
C SER A 91 -8.06 14.72 6.64
N ALA A 92 -8.65 13.96 5.70
CA ALA A 92 -10.00 14.25 5.23
C ALA A 92 -11.04 14.30 6.37
N VAL A 93 -10.89 13.45 7.38
CA VAL A 93 -11.78 13.44 8.55
C VAL A 93 -11.64 14.73 9.36
N GLU A 94 -10.41 15.23 9.55
CA GLU A 94 -10.19 16.48 10.27
C GLU A 94 -10.64 17.70 9.45
N GLU A 95 -10.50 17.69 8.12
CA GLU A 95 -11.05 18.75 7.24
C GLU A 95 -12.59 18.82 7.35
N VAL A 96 -13.27 17.67 7.29
CA VAL A 96 -14.72 17.57 7.45
C VAL A 96 -15.16 18.00 8.86
N LYS A 97 -14.43 17.59 9.90
CA LYS A 97 -14.71 18.01 11.28
C LYS A 97 -14.63 19.53 11.43
N ARG A 98 -13.56 20.16 10.94
CA ARG A 98 -13.41 21.63 10.98
C ARG A 98 -14.53 22.32 10.22
N MET A 99 -14.93 21.79 9.07
CA MET A 99 -16.04 22.33 8.29
C MET A 99 -17.35 22.23 9.06
N ALA A 100 -17.63 21.10 9.71
CA ALA A 100 -18.81 20.92 10.54
C ALA A 100 -18.86 21.89 11.73
N GLU A 101 -17.70 22.23 12.31
CA GLU A 101 -17.59 23.17 13.44
C GLU A 101 -17.69 24.64 13.01
N THR A 102 -17.17 25.00 11.83
CA THR A 102 -17.02 26.41 11.40
C THR A 102 -18.10 26.88 10.43
N ASP A 103 -18.45 26.07 9.44
CA ASP A 103 -19.48 26.37 8.44
C ASP A 103 -20.14 25.06 7.94
N PRO A 104 -21.06 24.49 8.73
CA PRO A 104 -21.68 23.20 8.40
C PRO A 104 -22.51 23.23 7.11
N LEU A 105 -22.92 24.42 6.64
CA LEU A 105 -23.67 24.56 5.38
C LEU A 105 -22.82 24.20 4.15
N GLN A 106 -21.48 24.14 4.28
CA GLN A 106 -20.57 23.71 3.22
C GLN A 106 -20.47 22.20 3.06
N LEU A 107 -20.90 21.41 4.06
CA LEU A 107 -20.76 19.95 4.03
C LEU A 107 -21.43 19.28 2.81
N PRO A 108 -22.64 19.67 2.37
CA PRO A 108 -23.24 19.13 1.15
C PRO A 108 -22.42 19.48 -0.10
N ALA A 109 -21.92 20.72 -0.19
CA ALA A 109 -21.11 21.16 -1.32
C ALA A 109 -19.77 20.40 -1.37
N TYR A 110 -19.12 20.23 -0.22
CA TYR A 110 -17.92 19.40 -0.09
C TYR A 110 -18.19 17.95 -0.50
N SER A 111 -19.27 17.34 -0.01
CA SER A 111 -19.62 15.95 -0.32
C SER A 111 -19.91 15.77 -1.81
N ALA A 112 -20.65 16.70 -2.42
CA ALA A 112 -20.91 16.71 -3.86
C ALA A 112 -19.63 16.86 -4.67
N LYS A 113 -18.74 17.78 -4.26
CA LYS A 113 -17.42 17.99 -4.86
C LYS A 113 -16.61 16.68 -4.83
N MET A 114 -16.47 16.08 -3.66
CA MET A 114 -15.67 14.86 -3.48
C MET A 114 -16.25 13.67 -4.26
N GLY A 115 -17.58 13.50 -4.24
CA GLY A 115 -18.25 12.46 -5.01
C GLY A 115 -18.07 12.63 -6.53
N TRP A 116 -18.13 13.87 -7.02
CA TRP A 116 -17.88 14.18 -8.43
C TRP A 116 -16.45 13.83 -8.85
N GLU A 117 -15.45 14.24 -8.07
CA GLU A 117 -14.05 13.94 -8.41
C GLU A 117 -13.72 12.45 -8.32
N ALA A 118 -14.36 11.71 -7.40
CA ALA A 118 -14.26 10.26 -7.37
C ALA A 118 -14.82 9.62 -8.65
N LEU A 119 -15.94 10.13 -9.17
CA LEU A 119 -16.51 9.68 -10.44
C LEU A 119 -15.59 10.01 -11.63
N VAL A 120 -14.96 11.18 -11.63
CA VAL A 120 -13.98 11.59 -12.65
C VAL A 120 -12.76 10.65 -12.65
N ALA A 121 -12.23 10.30 -11.46
CA ALA A 121 -11.09 9.39 -11.33
C ALA A 121 -11.45 7.90 -11.48
N PHE A 122 -12.74 7.57 -11.51
CA PHE A 122 -13.21 6.18 -11.49
C PHE A 122 -12.71 5.34 -12.68
N PRO A 123 -12.75 5.81 -13.95
CA PRO A 123 -12.29 5.01 -15.08
C PRO A 123 -10.81 4.66 -15.00
N SER A 124 -9.94 5.61 -14.62
CA SER A 124 -8.50 5.37 -14.45
C SER A 124 -8.22 4.45 -13.27
N THR A 125 -8.95 4.61 -12.17
CA THR A 125 -8.85 3.70 -11.02
C THR A 125 -9.20 2.28 -11.44
N ILE A 126 -10.33 2.07 -12.12
CA ILE A 126 -10.78 0.74 -12.55
C ILE A 126 -9.80 0.12 -13.55
N ALA A 127 -9.32 0.89 -14.53
CA ALA A 127 -8.31 0.42 -15.49
C ALA A 127 -7.05 -0.07 -14.77
N MET A 128 -6.51 0.72 -13.84
CA MET A 128 -5.36 0.34 -13.04
C MET A 128 -5.62 -0.93 -12.18
N GLN A 129 -6.78 -1.04 -11.52
CA GLN A 129 -7.09 -2.23 -10.72
C GLN A 129 -7.27 -3.47 -11.60
N PHE A 130 -7.84 -3.30 -12.80
CA PHE A 130 -7.99 -4.38 -13.77
C PHE A 130 -6.64 -4.86 -14.29
N GLU A 131 -5.72 -3.94 -14.62
CA GLU A 131 -4.34 -4.28 -15.01
C GLU A 131 -3.61 -5.04 -13.92
N ARG A 132 -3.65 -4.57 -12.66
CA ARG A 132 -3.05 -5.30 -11.53
C ARG A 132 -3.66 -6.68 -11.31
N THR A 133 -4.97 -6.80 -11.54
CA THR A 133 -5.65 -8.09 -11.46
C THR A 133 -5.23 -9.00 -12.61
N ARG A 134 -5.11 -8.48 -13.84
CA ARG A 134 -4.73 -9.24 -15.03
C ARG A 134 -3.25 -9.67 -14.99
N GLU A 135 -2.37 -8.81 -14.49
CA GLU A 135 -0.95 -9.10 -14.26
C GLU A 135 -0.75 -10.08 -13.11
N GLY A 136 -1.62 -10.05 -12.09
CA GLY A 136 -1.57 -10.93 -10.92
C GLY A 136 -2.38 -12.23 -11.02
N HIS A 137 -3.35 -12.31 -11.93
CA HIS A 137 -4.22 -13.46 -12.14
C HIS A 137 -4.76 -13.43 -13.58
N LEU A 138 -4.31 -14.39 -14.39
CA LEU A 138 -5.08 -15.20 -15.33
C LEU A 138 -4.15 -16.12 -16.16
N ASP A 139 -3.03 -16.63 -15.60
CA ASP A 139 -2.42 -17.84 -16.15
C ASP A 139 -3.19 -19.07 -15.65
N ALA A 140 -4.39 -19.27 -16.20
CA ALA A 140 -5.24 -20.40 -15.86
C ALA A 140 -4.50 -21.76 -15.97
N PRO A 141 -3.61 -21.99 -16.96
CA PRO A 141 -2.71 -23.15 -16.99
C PRO A 141 -1.76 -23.24 -15.79
N GLY A 142 -1.12 -22.14 -15.40
CA GLY A 142 -0.20 -22.08 -14.26
C GLY A 142 -0.90 -22.38 -12.94
N ILE A 143 -2.06 -21.74 -12.70
CA ILE A 143 -2.87 -21.96 -11.50
C ILE A 143 -3.31 -23.43 -11.39
N LEU A 144 -3.72 -24.04 -12.50
CA LEU A 144 -4.11 -25.45 -12.53
C LEU A 144 -2.93 -26.38 -12.20
N ARG A 145 -1.72 -26.07 -12.70
CA ARG A 145 -0.50 -26.84 -12.45
C ARG A 145 -0.08 -26.76 -10.98
N ASP A 146 -0.15 -25.57 -10.38
CA ASP A 146 0.23 -25.36 -8.98
C ASP A 146 -0.75 -26.07 -8.03
N MET A 147 -2.06 -26.02 -8.32
CA MET A 147 -3.07 -26.79 -7.58
C MET A 147 -2.84 -28.31 -7.71
N ALA A 148 -2.53 -28.81 -8.91
CA ALA A 148 -2.22 -30.21 -9.13
C ALA A 148 -0.96 -30.63 -8.34
N GLY A 149 0.08 -29.80 -8.34
CA GLY A 149 1.31 -30.03 -7.58
C GLY A 149 1.06 -30.07 -6.06
N ALA A 150 0.26 -29.15 -5.53
CA ALA A 150 -0.10 -29.13 -4.12
C ALA A 150 -0.92 -30.35 -3.69
N LEU A 151 -1.87 -30.79 -4.52
CA LEU A 151 -2.67 -31.99 -4.27
C LEU A 151 -1.82 -33.27 -4.31
N LEU A 152 -0.90 -33.38 -5.27
CA LEU A 152 0.05 -34.49 -5.33
C LEU A 152 0.97 -34.52 -4.11
N GLY A 153 1.53 -33.37 -3.71
CA GLY A 153 2.35 -33.28 -2.50
C GLY A 153 1.60 -33.67 -1.23
N ALA A 154 0.33 -33.27 -1.11
CA ALA A 154 -0.53 -33.68 0.00
C ALA A 154 -0.85 -35.18 -0.03
N PHE A 155 -1.03 -35.77 -1.21
CA PHE A 155 -1.30 -37.20 -1.38
C PHE A 155 -0.07 -38.06 -1.06
N GLU A 156 1.13 -37.66 -1.50
CA GLU A 156 2.39 -38.30 -1.13
C GLU A 156 2.63 -38.26 0.38
N LEU A 157 2.37 -37.12 1.03
CA LEU A 157 2.48 -36.99 2.48
C LEU A 157 1.47 -37.90 3.20
N ALA A 158 0.24 -37.99 2.70
CA ALA A 158 -0.78 -38.88 3.25
C ALA A 158 -0.42 -40.36 3.06
N LEU A 159 0.13 -40.74 1.90
CA LEU A 159 0.66 -42.09 1.64
C LEU A 159 1.82 -42.43 2.58
N ALA A 160 2.76 -41.51 2.78
CA ALA A 160 3.87 -41.68 3.69
C ALA A 160 3.40 -41.89 5.15
N LEU A 161 2.35 -41.16 5.57
CA LEU A 161 1.76 -41.28 6.91
C LEU A 161 0.91 -42.55 7.09
N LEU A 162 0.17 -42.98 6.06
CA LEU A 162 -0.73 -44.13 6.13
C LEU A 162 -0.02 -45.47 5.92
N PHE A 163 1.00 -45.51 5.06
CA PHE A 163 1.67 -46.75 4.66
C PHE A 163 3.11 -46.85 5.13
N GLY A 164 3.62 -45.86 5.87
CA GLY A 164 4.91 -45.91 6.58
C GLY A 164 6.04 -46.45 5.72
N SER A 165 6.64 -45.60 4.88
CA SER A 165 7.66 -46.08 3.95
C SER A 165 8.90 -46.61 4.69
N LYS A 166 9.14 -47.92 4.59
CA LYS A 166 10.48 -48.50 4.74
C LYS A 166 11.30 -48.13 3.50
N ALA A 167 12.58 -47.85 3.77
CA ALA A 167 13.69 -47.58 2.85
C ALA A 167 13.94 -46.09 2.63
N GLY A 168 14.99 -45.62 3.30
CA GLY A 168 15.52 -44.29 3.14
C GLY A 168 16.24 -44.09 1.81
N LYS A 169 16.24 -42.83 1.41
CA LYS A 169 17.40 -42.13 0.87
C LYS A 169 17.10 -40.65 1.10
N GLU A 170 17.81 -40.03 2.05
CA GLU A 170 17.91 -38.57 2.08
C GLU A 170 18.48 -38.11 0.73
N PRO A 171 17.88 -37.11 0.07
CA PRO A 171 18.65 -36.07 -0.55
C PRO A 171 18.69 -34.90 0.43
N ALA A 172 19.85 -34.73 1.04
CA ALA A 172 20.34 -33.40 1.33
C ALA A 172 20.60 -32.66 0.00
N GLY A 173 20.26 -31.38 -0.07
CA GLY A 173 20.50 -30.46 -1.19
C GLY A 173 19.20 -30.04 -1.89
N ASP A 174 18.84 -28.77 -2.08
CA ASP A 174 19.65 -27.55 -2.16
C ASP A 174 18.81 -26.34 -1.69
N CYS A 175 19.27 -25.62 -0.67
CA CYS A 175 18.86 -24.23 -0.42
C CYS A 175 19.68 -23.23 -1.26
N CYS A 176 20.48 -23.71 -2.21
CA CYS A 176 21.32 -22.90 -3.07
C CYS A 176 21.39 -23.57 -4.44
N ASN A 177 20.68 -23.03 -5.45
CA ASN A 177 21.14 -23.22 -6.81
C ASN A 177 21.81 -21.93 -7.26
N ALA A 178 23.13 -22.01 -7.41
CA ALA A 178 23.99 -20.93 -7.81
C ALA A 178 23.89 -20.72 -9.31
N ASP A 179 23.24 -19.64 -9.74
CA ASP A 179 23.58 -18.92 -10.96
C ASP A 179 23.09 -17.47 -10.86
N LYS A 180 23.72 -16.74 -9.94
CA LYS A 180 24.20 -15.35 -9.99
C LYS A 180 24.27 -14.77 -8.58
N ALA A 181 25.45 -14.26 -8.26
CA ALA A 181 25.92 -13.86 -6.96
C ALA A 181 25.02 -12.80 -6.30
N GLU A 182 24.60 -13.05 -5.06
CA GLU A 182 24.96 -12.29 -3.86
C GLU A 182 24.04 -12.68 -2.67
N GLY A 183 24.65 -13.22 -1.60
CA GLY A 183 24.14 -13.14 -0.22
C GLY A 183 22.92 -14.00 0.17
N CYS A 184 23.15 -15.28 0.48
CA CYS A 184 22.20 -16.07 1.26
C CYS A 184 22.38 -15.75 2.75
N SER A 185 21.37 -15.16 3.40
CA SER A 185 21.28 -15.12 4.87
C SER A 185 19.91 -15.60 5.33
N CYS A 186 19.84 -16.88 5.71
CA CYS A 186 18.77 -17.36 6.58
C CYS A 186 18.94 -16.70 7.95
N SER A 187 18.06 -15.75 8.28
CA SER A 187 17.80 -15.38 9.67
C SER A 187 16.31 -15.57 9.95
N SER A 188 16.04 -16.51 10.84
CA SER A 188 14.78 -16.65 11.54
C SER A 188 14.51 -15.38 12.35
N THR A 189 13.44 -14.62 12.04
CA THR A 189 12.62 -13.85 12.99
C THR A 189 11.51 -13.07 12.27
N ASN A 190 10.30 -13.18 12.83
CA ASN A 190 9.11 -12.30 12.72
C ASN A 190 8.78 -11.56 11.41
N GLY A 191 7.65 -11.98 10.82
CA GLY A 191 6.48 -11.12 10.60
C GLY A 191 6.66 -9.78 9.86
N HIS A 192 6.11 -9.72 8.65
CA HIS A 192 5.76 -8.53 7.86
C HIS A 192 6.92 -7.82 7.14
N GLY A 193 7.32 -8.37 5.99
CA GLY A 193 8.03 -7.67 4.93
C GLY A 193 7.31 -7.85 3.60
N VAL A 194 6.55 -6.84 3.17
CA VAL A 194 6.00 -6.77 1.80
C VAL A 194 7.16 -6.45 0.86
N ARG A 195 7.49 -7.37 -0.05
CA ARG A 195 8.48 -7.13 -1.11
C ARG A 195 7.93 -6.07 -2.06
N ARG A 196 8.63 -4.95 -2.21
CA ARG A 196 8.42 -3.98 -3.30
C ARG A 196 9.00 -4.58 -4.59
N ALA A 197 8.20 -4.62 -5.66
CA ALA A 197 8.71 -4.81 -7.01
C ALA A 197 9.32 -3.48 -7.49
N ALA A 198 10.50 -3.57 -8.09
CA ALA A 198 11.16 -2.50 -8.83
C ALA A 198 10.44 -2.19 -10.13
#